data_AF-A0A821QQH5-F1
#
_entry.id   AF-A0A821QQH5-F1
#
_cell.length_a   1.000
_cell.length_b   1.000
_cell.length_c   1.000
_cell.angle_alpha   90.00
_cell.angle_beta   90.00
_cell.angle_gamma   90.00
#
_symmetry.space_group_name_H-M   'P 1'
#
loop_
_entity.id
_entity.type
_entity.pdbx_description
1 polymer ?
#
loop_
_entity_poly.entity_id
_entity_poly.type
_entity_poly.pdbx_seq_one_letter_code
_entity_poly.pdbx_strand_id
1 'polypeptide(L)'
;MRVVIVLFLLCIVVSNAIRCYMGSGTQCMVGPDMKQCGEQGECVCAKYKFLCTGNDQGCTLEEQQKRTIKWAYTIIASKMCNQMRKTPFIYKKLLCCKKDKCNRPGKGTTCAAIPMNMFNQQ
;
A
#
# COMPACT_ATOMS: atom_id res chain seq x y z
N MET A 1 16.08 27.25 -48.01
CA MET A 1 15.41 26.15 -47.26
C MET A 1 16.08 26.01 -45.90
N ARG A 2 15.39 26.35 -44.80
CA ARG A 2 15.86 26.10 -43.43
C ARG A 2 15.07 24.91 -42.89
N VAL A 3 15.74 23.78 -42.71
CA VAL A 3 15.17 22.55 -42.16
C VAL A 3 15.16 22.70 -40.63
N VAL A 4 14.01 23.01 -40.05
CA VAL A 4 13.80 23.01 -38.60
C VAL A 4 13.56 21.56 -38.18
N ILE A 5 14.62 20.88 -37.74
CA ILE A 5 14.55 19.55 -37.15
C ILE A 5 13.92 19.73 -35.77
N VAL A 6 12.60 19.56 -35.69
CA VAL A 6 11.87 19.46 -34.43
C VAL A 6 12.21 18.10 -33.82
N LEU A 7 13.26 18.08 -33.01
CA LEU A 7 13.63 16.95 -32.17
C LEU A 7 12.54 16.80 -31.10
N PHE A 8 11.46 16.09 -31.42
CA PHE A 8 10.47 15.62 -30.45
C PHE A 8 11.20 14.61 -29.54
N LEU A 9 11.85 15.14 -28.50
CA LEU A 9 12.26 14.42 -27.32
C LEU A 9 10.99 13.77 -26.74
N LEU A 10 10.76 12.51 -27.13
CA LEU A 10 9.92 11.57 -26.41
C LEU A 10 10.52 11.45 -25.01
N CYS A 11 10.15 12.37 -24.12
CA CYS A 11 10.21 12.15 -22.69
C CYS A 11 9.30 10.95 -22.42
N ILE A 12 9.86 9.74 -22.50
CA ILE A 12 9.24 8.54 -21.98
C ILE A 12 9.07 8.85 -20.49
N VAL A 13 7.89 9.32 -20.12
CA VAL A 13 7.50 9.47 -18.73
C VAL A 13 7.51 8.05 -18.18
N VAL A 14 8.61 7.65 -17.57
CA VAL A 14 8.72 6.37 -16.87
C VAL A 14 7.74 6.46 -15.71
N SER A 15 6.51 6.05 -15.97
CA SER A 15 5.44 6.04 -15.00
C SER A 15 5.77 4.91 -14.03
N ASN A 16 6.43 5.25 -12.92
CA ASN A 16 6.87 4.31 -11.90
C ASN A 16 5.65 3.78 -11.14
N ALA A 17 4.97 2.79 -11.70
CA ALA A 17 3.96 2.05 -10.98
C ALA A 17 4.60 1.33 -9.79
N ILE A 18 3.90 1.29 -8.65
CA ILE A 18 4.35 0.63 -7.44
C ILE A 18 3.39 -0.50 -7.07
N ARG A 19 3.92 -1.67 -6.71
CA ARG A 19 3.12 -2.72 -6.05
C ARG A 19 3.44 -2.74 -4.58
N CYS A 20 2.41 -2.92 -3.78
CA CYS A 20 2.54 -3.01 -2.33
C CYS A 20 1.94 -4.32 -1.84
N TYR A 21 2.42 -4.80 -0.69
CA TYR A 21 1.65 -5.78 0.05
C TYR A 21 0.40 -5.11 0.63
N MET A 22 -0.73 -5.82 0.58
CA MET A 22 -2.04 -5.37 1.04
C MET A 22 -2.67 -6.45 1.92
N GLY A 23 -3.34 -6.06 3.00
CA GLY A 23 -4.02 -7.00 3.92
C GLY A 23 -3.73 -6.71 5.39
N SER A 24 -4.05 -7.67 6.26
CA SER A 24 -3.89 -7.50 7.71
C SER A 24 -3.56 -8.80 8.45
N GLY A 25 -2.89 -8.68 9.59
CA GLY A 25 -2.46 -9.82 10.39
C GLY A 25 -1.40 -10.67 9.71
N THR A 26 -1.64 -11.98 9.64
CA THR A 26 -0.76 -12.97 9.00
C THR A 26 -1.09 -13.20 7.52
N GLN A 27 -2.18 -12.61 7.03
CA GLN A 27 -2.68 -12.78 5.67
C GLN A 27 -2.49 -11.48 4.89
N CYS A 28 -1.82 -11.60 3.75
CA CYS A 28 -1.62 -10.48 2.84
C CYS A 28 -1.57 -10.96 1.41
N MET A 29 -1.67 -10.01 0.49
CA MET A 29 -1.50 -10.23 -0.93
C MET A 29 -0.64 -9.14 -1.53
N VAL A 30 -0.06 -9.39 -2.71
CA VAL A 30 0.54 -8.32 -3.50
C VAL A 30 -0.57 -7.66 -4.31
N GLY A 31 -0.80 -6.37 -4.08
CA GLY A 31 -1.76 -5.58 -4.84
C GLY A 31 -1.31 -5.32 -6.29
N PRO A 32 -2.19 -4.78 -7.14
CA PRO A 32 -1.86 -4.46 -8.53
C PRO A 32 -0.84 -3.33 -8.64
N ASP A 33 -0.31 -3.16 -9.85
CA ASP A 33 0.52 -2.01 -10.21
C ASP A 33 -0.28 -0.71 -10.11
N MET A 34 0.05 0.14 -9.14
CA MET A 34 -0.65 1.39 -8.90
C MET A 34 0.21 2.58 -9.34
N LYS A 35 -0.34 3.42 -10.22
CA LYS A 35 0.34 4.62 -10.73
C LYS A 35 0.01 5.88 -9.92
N GLN A 36 -1.20 5.97 -9.37
CA GLN A 36 -1.68 7.12 -8.62
C GLN A 36 -2.64 6.70 -7.49
N CYS A 37 -2.59 7.44 -6.39
CA CYS A 37 -3.43 7.20 -5.22
C CYS A 37 -4.50 8.30 -5.20
N GLY A 38 -5.44 8.18 -6.15
CA GLY A 38 -6.48 9.18 -6.43
C GLY A 38 -5.90 10.54 -6.83
N GLU A 39 -6.69 11.60 -6.65
CA GLU A 39 -6.27 13.00 -6.89
C GLU A 39 -5.23 13.50 -5.87
N GLN A 40 -4.90 12.70 -4.85
CA GLN A 40 -4.12 13.11 -3.67
C GLN A 40 -2.61 12.92 -3.81
N GLY A 41 -2.12 12.61 -5.02
CA GLY A 41 -0.70 12.60 -5.37
C GLY A 41 -0.06 11.21 -5.40
N GLU A 42 1.25 11.19 -5.16
CA GLU A 42 2.10 10.01 -5.31
C GLU A 42 1.74 8.90 -4.31
N CYS A 43 1.65 7.66 -4.80
CA CYS A 43 1.44 6.48 -3.98
C CYS A 43 2.70 6.08 -3.20
N VAL A 44 2.50 5.59 -1.97
CA VAL A 44 3.52 4.93 -1.17
C VAL A 44 2.97 3.63 -0.59
N CYS A 45 3.83 2.63 -0.45
CA CYS A 45 3.50 1.45 0.34
C CYS A 45 3.61 1.78 1.82
N ALA A 46 2.63 1.37 2.61
CA ALA A 46 2.64 1.52 4.05
C ALA A 46 2.56 0.15 4.76
N LYS A 47 3.24 0.05 5.91
CA LYS A 47 2.95 -0.98 6.92
C LYS A 47 2.97 -0.39 8.31
N TYR A 48 2.07 -0.81 9.17
CA TYR A 48 1.96 -0.34 10.54
C TYR A 48 1.25 -1.36 11.41
N LYS A 49 1.41 -1.22 12.73
CA LYS A 49 0.63 -1.93 13.72
C LYS A 49 -0.53 -1.05 14.17
N PHE A 50 -1.72 -1.64 14.26
CA PHE A 50 -2.89 -0.99 14.83
C PHE A 50 -3.52 -1.91 15.89
N LEU A 51 -4.28 -1.30 16.79
CA LEU A 51 -5.03 -2.00 17.82
C LEU A 51 -6.42 -2.29 17.27
N CYS A 52 -6.88 -3.54 17.31
CA CYS A 52 -8.26 -3.85 16.95
C CYS A 52 -9.23 -3.19 17.93
N THR A 53 -10.15 -2.41 17.39
CA THR A 53 -11.24 -1.70 18.07
C THR A 53 -12.57 -2.00 17.37
N GLY A 54 -13.69 -1.61 17.97
CA GLY A 54 -15.05 -2.02 17.54
C GLY A 54 -15.43 -1.72 16.09
N ASN A 55 -14.69 -0.84 15.40
CA ASN A 55 -15.00 -0.39 14.04
C ASN A 55 -14.02 -0.91 12.98
N ASP A 56 -13.07 -1.76 13.35
CA ASP A 56 -12.03 -2.23 12.43
C ASP A 56 -12.51 -3.44 11.61
N GLN A 57 -12.85 -3.20 10.34
CA GLN A 57 -13.28 -4.25 9.40
C GLN A 57 -12.22 -5.34 9.15
N GLY A 58 -10.95 -5.09 9.49
CA GLY A 58 -9.85 -6.06 9.39
C GLY A 58 -9.69 -6.96 10.62
N CYS A 59 -10.56 -6.85 11.63
CA CYS A 59 -10.48 -7.62 12.88
C CYS A 59 -11.78 -8.39 13.13
N THR A 60 -11.65 -9.61 13.65
CA THR A 60 -12.79 -10.37 14.18
C THR A 60 -13.30 -9.77 15.50
N LEU A 61 -14.54 -10.08 15.88
CA LEU A 61 -15.09 -9.63 17.17
C LEU A 61 -14.23 -10.07 18.37
N GLU A 62 -13.70 -11.29 18.33
CA GLU A 62 -12.81 -11.80 19.37
C GLU A 62 -11.51 -10.99 19.44
N GLU A 63 -10.89 -10.68 18.30
CA GLU A 63 -9.68 -9.86 18.25
C GLU A 63 -9.92 -8.44 18.80
N GLN A 64 -11.09 -7.87 18.51
CA GLN A 64 -11.50 -6.55 19.03
C GLN A 64 -11.72 -6.59 20.55
N GLN A 65 -12.42 -7.61 21.07
CA GLN A 65 -12.63 -7.79 22.51
C GLN A 65 -11.29 -7.95 23.26
N LYS A 66 -10.36 -8.70 22.69
CA LYS A 66 -9.00 -8.90 23.24
C LYS A 66 -8.06 -7.71 22.98
N ARG A 67 -8.50 -6.70 22.23
CA ARG A 67 -7.68 -5.55 21.79
C ARG A 67 -6.36 -6.02 21.18
N THR A 68 -6.45 -6.95 20.24
CA THR A 68 -5.29 -7.57 19.59
C THR A 68 -4.56 -6.54 18.74
N ILE A 69 -3.23 -6.61 18.71
CA ILE A 69 -2.41 -5.76 17.83
C ILE A 69 -2.10 -6.53 16.55
N LYS A 70 -2.52 -5.99 15.40
CA LYS A 70 -2.26 -6.59 14.08
C LYS A 70 -1.39 -5.69 13.23
N TRP A 71 -0.68 -6.31 12.28
CA TRP A 71 -0.09 -5.57 11.18
C TRP A 71 -1.15 -5.23 10.13
N ALA A 72 -1.05 -4.05 9.53
CA ALA A 72 -1.73 -3.68 8.30
C ALA A 72 -0.69 -3.40 7.23
N TYR A 73 -1.01 -3.77 6.00
CA TYR A 73 -0.23 -3.51 4.80
C TYR A 73 -1.16 -2.88 3.77
N THR A 74 -0.75 -1.78 3.16
CA THR A 74 -1.61 -1.08 2.19
C THR A 74 -0.79 -0.17 1.28
N ILE A 75 -1.47 0.37 0.27
CA ILE A 75 -1.02 1.49 -0.53
C ILE A 75 -1.84 2.74 -0.15
N ILE A 76 -1.16 3.86 0.06
CA ILE A 76 -1.81 5.12 0.44
C ILE A 76 -1.12 6.30 -0.26
N ALA A 77 -1.78 7.45 -0.29
CA ALA A 77 -1.15 8.69 -0.71
C ALA A 77 -0.02 9.08 0.27
N SER A 78 1.08 9.62 -0.26
CA SER A 78 2.22 10.12 0.54
C SER A 78 1.77 11.12 1.63
N LYS A 79 0.81 11.99 1.32
CA LYS A 79 0.24 12.95 2.29
C LYS A 79 -0.45 12.25 3.46
N MET A 80 -1.20 11.18 3.20
CA MET A 80 -1.85 10.39 4.24
C MET A 80 -0.82 9.73 5.15
N CYS A 81 0.26 9.17 4.58
CA CYS A 81 1.36 8.64 5.39
C CYS A 81 1.93 9.69 6.36
N ASN A 82 2.14 10.93 5.88
CA ASN A 82 2.63 12.02 6.73
C ASN A 82 1.65 12.37 7.85
N GLN A 83 0.33 12.28 7.61
CA GLN A 83 -0.68 12.44 8.65
C GLN A 83 -0.63 11.31 9.67
N MET A 84 -0.53 10.05 9.23
CA MET A 84 -0.40 8.89 10.12
C MET A 84 0.84 8.96 11.00
N ARG A 85 1.94 9.53 10.49
CA ARG A 85 3.17 9.73 11.28
C ARG A 85 2.96 10.67 12.47
N LYS A 86 2.00 11.59 12.39
CA LYS A 86 1.64 12.52 13.47
C LYS A 86 0.81 11.85 14.57
N THR A 87 0.30 10.63 14.34
CA THR A 87 -0.52 9.88 15.30
C THR A 87 0.09 8.52 15.64
N PRO A 88 1.32 8.47 16.20
CA PRO A 88 2.06 7.23 16.45
C PRO A 88 1.41 6.32 17.49
N PHE A 89 0.48 6.84 18.29
CA PHE A 89 -0.28 6.06 19.27
C PHE A 89 -1.30 5.13 18.59
N ILE A 90 -1.85 5.54 17.43
CA ILE A 90 -2.75 4.73 16.60
C ILE A 90 -1.93 3.84 15.66
N TYR A 91 -1.00 4.45 14.91
CA TYR A 91 -0.22 3.79 13.87
C TYR A 91 1.19 3.46 14.36
N LYS A 92 1.30 2.43 15.18
CA LYS A 92 2.58 2.01 15.77
C LYS A 92 3.49 1.40 14.70
N LYS A 93 4.80 1.63 14.80
CA LYS A 93 5.80 1.08 13.85
C LYS A 93 5.47 1.36 12.38
N LEU A 94 4.95 2.55 12.08
CA LEU A 94 4.65 2.99 10.72
C LEU A 94 5.92 3.04 9.88
N LEU A 95 5.89 2.36 8.74
CA LEU A 95 6.84 2.50 7.63
C LEU A 95 6.05 2.95 6.40
N CYS A 96 6.58 3.94 5.69
CA CYS A 96 6.14 4.29 4.35
C CYS A 96 7.33 4.34 3.41
N CYS A 97 7.16 3.83 2.19
CA CYS A 97 8.25 3.73 1.24
C CYS A 97 7.73 3.68 -0.21
N LYS A 98 8.60 4.07 -1.15
CA LYS A 98 8.28 4.28 -2.58
C LYS A 98 8.77 3.17 -3.51
N LYS A 99 9.40 2.12 -2.97
CA LYS A 99 9.96 1.03 -3.78
C LYS A 99 8.94 -0.10 -3.91
N ASP A 100 9.01 -0.82 -5.02
CA ASP A 100 8.18 -2.01 -5.25
C ASP A 100 8.30 -2.98 -4.06
N LYS A 101 7.15 -3.36 -3.49
CA LYS A 101 6.99 -4.32 -2.40
C LYS A 101 7.82 -4.00 -1.15
N CYS A 102 8.16 -2.73 -0.93
CA CYS A 102 9.02 -2.31 0.17
C CYS A 102 8.38 -2.44 1.55
N ASN A 103 7.05 -2.49 1.63
CA ASN A 103 6.31 -2.75 2.86
C ASN A 103 6.23 -4.26 3.18
N ARG A 104 7.27 -5.03 2.83
CA ARG A 104 7.34 -6.48 3.04
C ARG A 104 6.98 -6.88 4.48
N PRO A 105 6.14 -7.91 4.65
CA PRO A 105 5.85 -8.49 5.95
C PRO A 105 7.07 -9.05 6.67
N GLY A 106 6.94 -9.20 7.99
CA GLY A 106 7.93 -9.88 8.81
C GLY A 106 7.91 -11.40 8.63
N LYS A 107 8.85 -12.08 9.31
CA LYS A 107 8.87 -13.55 9.41
C LYS A 107 7.55 -14.03 10.03
N GLY A 108 7.00 -15.14 9.51
CA GLY A 108 5.74 -15.73 10.00
C GLY A 108 4.47 -15.12 9.39
N THR A 109 4.58 -14.18 8.45
CA THR A 109 3.44 -13.69 7.66
C THR A 109 3.48 -14.31 6.26
N THR A 110 2.37 -14.89 5.83
CA THR A 110 2.22 -15.48 4.50
C THR A 110 1.48 -14.50 3.60
N CYS A 111 2.17 -13.95 2.59
CA CYS A 111 1.46 -13.27 1.50
C CYS A 111 1.29 -14.21 0.33
N ALA A 112 0.05 -14.43 -0.10
CA ALA A 112 -0.22 -15.07 -1.37
C ALA A 112 -0.05 -14.04 -2.51
N ALA A 113 0.47 -14.46 -3.67
CA ALA A 113 0.16 -13.72 -4.88
C ALA A 113 -1.33 -13.94 -5.18
N ILE A 114 -2.08 -12.90 -5.57
CA ILE A 114 -3.44 -13.10 -6.05
C ILE A 114 -3.35 -14.01 -7.28
N PRO A 115 -3.95 -15.21 -7.29
CA PRO A 115 -4.10 -15.94 -8.54
C PRO A 115 -4.95 -15.05 -9.47
N MET A 116 -4.44 -14.71 -10.66
CA MET A 116 -5.12 -13.80 -11.62
C MET A 116 -6.53 -14.25 -12.04
N ASN A 117 -6.97 -15.42 -11.58
CA ASN A 117 -8.17 -16.13 -11.92
C ASN A 117 -9.41 -15.66 -11.14
N MET A 118 -9.26 -14.84 -10.10
CA MET A 118 -10.38 -14.42 -9.23
C MET A 118 -11.04 -13.08 -9.59
N PHE A 119 -10.53 -12.35 -10.58
CA PHE A 119 -11.10 -11.06 -11.01
C PHE A 119 -12.15 -11.16 -12.14
N ASN A 120 -12.54 -12.37 -12.55
CA ASN A 120 -13.40 -12.59 -13.71
C ASN A 120 -14.75 -13.28 -13.38
N GLN A 121 -15.32 -12.99 -12.21
CA GLN A 121 -16.68 -13.43 -11.85
C GLN A 121 -17.52 -12.25 -11.34
N GLN A 122 -17.72 -11.25 -12.20
CA GLN A 122 -18.85 -10.32 -12.12
C GLN A 122 -19.72 -10.50 -13.34
#